data_AF-A0A8T6MBK3-F1
#
_entry.id   AF-A0A8T6MBK3-F1
#
_cell.length_a   1.000
_cell.length_b   1.000
_cell.length_c   1.000
_cell.angle_alpha   90.00
_cell.angle_beta   90.00
_cell.angle_gamma   90.00
#
_symmetry.space_group_name_H-M   'P 1'
#
loop_
_entity.id
_entity.type
_entity.pdbx_description
1 polymer ?
#
loop_
_entity_poly.entity_id
_entity_poly.type
_entity_poly.pdbx_seq_one_letter_code
_entity_poly.pdbx_strand_id
1 'polypeptide(L)' 'HHSLFIDSVGFYYGQCAEICGRYHHHMPIRVCALPFEHFML' A
#
# COMPACT_ATOMS: atom_id res chain seq x y z
N HIS A 1 4.85 1.70 -17.31
CA HIS A 1 5.93 2.33 -16.53
C HIS A 1 5.72 2.26 -15.01
N HIS A 2 4.77 1.47 -14.48
CA HIS A 2 4.59 1.34 -13.02
C HIS A 2 4.43 -0.14 -12.67
N SER A 3 5.47 -0.72 -12.10
CA SER A 3 5.49 -2.09 -11.55
C SER A 3 5.94 -1.99 -10.10
N LEU A 4 5.23 -2.66 -9.20
CA LEU A 4 5.56 -2.73 -7.78
C LEU A 4 6.29 -4.05 -7.53
N PHE A 5 7.55 -3.96 -7.10
CA PHE A 5 8.32 -5.09 -6.58
C PHE A 5 8.60 -4.84 -5.11
N ILE A 6 8.28 -5.81 -4.26
CA ILE A 6 8.52 -5.76 -2.81
C ILE A 6 9.51 -6.88 -2.46
N ASP A 7 10.63 -6.50 -1.87
CA ASP A 7 11.77 -7.38 -1.55
C ASP A 7 11.66 -8.04 -0.17
N SER A 8 10.77 -7.55 0.68
CA SER A 8 10.66 -7.92 2.08
C SER A 8 9.21 -8.10 2.53
N VAL A 9 8.99 -8.99 3.50
CA VAL A 9 7.67 -9.18 4.13
C VAL A 9 7.45 -8.06 5.14
N GLY A 10 6.24 -7.48 5.17
CA GLY A 10 5.92 -6.42 6.13
C GLY A 10 4.76 -5.51 5.71
N PHE A 11 4.58 -4.46 6.51
CA PHE A 11 3.61 -3.40 6.23
C PHE A 11 4.29 -2.18 5.63
N TYR A 12 3.74 -1.67 4.52
CA TYR A 12 4.18 -0.48 3.82
C TYR A 12 3.06 0.55 3.84
N TYR A 13 3.39 1.82 4.08
CA TYR A 13 2.43 2.89 4.27
C TYR A 13 2.61 3.98 3.23
N GLY A 14 1.49 4.49 2.71
CA GLY A 14 1.43 5.59 1.76
C GLY A 14 0.26 6.53 2.06
N GLN A 15 0.20 7.63 1.33
CA GLN A 15 -0.86 8.63 1.42
C GLN A 15 -1.33 9.00 0.01
N CYS A 16 -2.50 9.61 -0.09
CA CYS A 16 -2.94 10.25 -1.33
C CYS A 16 -1.92 11.31 -1.77
N ALA A 17 -1.58 11.35 -3.05
CA ALA A 17 -0.54 12.22 -3.60
C ALA A 17 -1.08 13.44 -4.36
N GLU A 18 -2.40 13.61 -4.44
CA GLU A 18 -3.04 14.71 -5.17
C GLU A 18 -4.22 15.26 -4.37
N ILE A 19 -4.38 16.58 -4.34
CA ILE A 19 -5.43 17.20 -3.52
C ILE A 19 -6.82 16.81 -4.02
N CYS A 20 -7.63 16.21 -3.13
CA CYS A 20 -8.92 15.64 -3.50
C CYS A 20 -10.09 16.11 -2.61
N GLY A 21 -9.88 17.15 -1.79
CA GLY A 21 -10.90 17.77 -0.93
C GLY A 21 -10.55 17.72 0.56
N ARG A 22 -11.54 18.04 1.41
CA ARG A 22 -11.35 18.25 2.87
C ARG A 22 -10.69 17.07 3.60
N TYR A 23 -10.98 15.84 3.16
CA TYR A 23 -10.49 14.61 3.77
C TYR A 23 -9.23 14.03 3.11
N HIS A 24 -8.54 14.79 2.25
CA HIS A 24 -7.35 14.34 1.54
C HIS A 24 -6.25 13.75 2.45
N HIS A 25 -6.11 14.22 3.68
CA HIS A 25 -5.14 13.72 4.67
C HIS A 25 -5.68 12.60 5.57
N HIS A 26 -6.96 12.24 5.43
CA HIS A 26 -7.64 11.19 6.20
C HIS A 26 -7.87 9.92 5.36
N MET A 27 -7.06 9.70 4.32
CA MET A 27 -7.16 8.56 3.42
C MET A 27 -5.80 7.85 3.23
N PRO A 28 -5.29 7.17 4.28
CA PRO A 28 -4.03 6.45 4.21
C PRO A 28 -4.14 5.20 3.33
N ILE A 29 -3.00 4.75 2.79
CA ILE A 29 -2.85 3.48 2.08
C ILE A 29 -1.92 2.59 2.89
N ARG A 30 -2.29 1.31 3.07
CA ARG A 30 -1.44 0.28 3.66
C ARG A 30 -1.35 -0.92 2.74
N VAL A 31 -0.15 -1.34 2.40
CA VAL A 31 0.13 -2.60 1.69
C VAL A 31 0.70 -3.59 2.68
N CYS A 32 0.14 -4.80 2.72
CA CYS A 32 0.69 -5.92 3.46
C CYS A 32 1.39 -6.83 2.43
N ALA A 33 2.71 -6.97 2.53
CA ALA A 33 3.47 -7.95 1.78
C ALA A 33 3.66 -9.19 2.65
N LEU A 34 3.26 -10.33 2.14
CA LEU A 34 3.31 -11.62 2.81
C LEU A 34 3.73 -12.70 1.79
N PRO A 35 4.26 -13.84 2.26
CA PRO A 35 4.49 -15.00 1.41
C PRO A 35 3.20 -15.41 0.66
N PHE A 36 3.34 -15.87 -0.59
CA PHE A 36 2.20 -16.23 -1.44
C PHE A 36 1.29 -17.29 -0.81
N GLU A 37 1.88 -18.25 -0.09
CA GLU A 37 1.14 -19.30 0.63
C GLU A 37 0.19 -18.72 1.67
N HIS A 38 0.58 -17.65 2.38
CA HIS A 38 -0.29 -16.98 3.35
C HIS A 38 -1.42 -16.17 2.71
N PHE A 39 -1.31 -15.87 1.40
CA PHE A 39 -2.35 -15.16 0.65
C PHE A 39 -3.39 -16.12 0.06
N MET A 40 -2.96 -17.33 -0.31
CA MET A 40 -3.80 -18.31 -1.00
C MET A 40 -4.58 -19.24 -0.08
N LEU A 41 -4.25 -19.26 1.22
CA LEU A 41 -5.00 -19.94 2.28
C LEU A 41 -6.17 -19.08 2.77
#